data_AF-A0A1Y2ACA0-F1
#
_entry.id   AF-A0A1Y2ACA0-F1
#
_cell.length_a   1.000
_cell.length_b   1.000
_cell.length_c   1.000
_cell.angle_alpha   90.00
_cell.angle_beta   90.00
_cell.angle_gamma   90.00
#
_symmetry.space_group_name_H-M   'P 1'
#
loop_
_entity.id
_entity.type
_entity.pdbx_description
1 polymer ?
#
loop_
_entity_poly.entity_id
_entity_poly.type
_entity_poly.pdbx_seq_one_letter_code
_entity_poly.pdbx_strand_id
1 'polypeptide(L)'
;MSKYSEENTKDFYKELNGECNPEKLLNIAEQGIFLKEPLFKYEKKKNHKYVVDISVISNQFFSINNIEQYNRLKYFFKEDYIYGKYHQVNYFWGKYSPLIIINKYFIDKLLYEKDKEFLEKVVTKNIFGYRVPMNHCFEILKYYSDKLCVKNNLYLKCEDKYTEEFINICFAHCNLSDFKFFQNTFQKCFSIRYNIDFYKIAKNFEIIVKIQLIMIKLILIKLNIIIIFKEN
;
A
#
# COMPACT_ATOMS: atom_id res chain seq x y z
N MET A 1 11.48 -20.66 -16.50
CA MET A 1 10.84 -21.22 -15.29
C MET A 1 11.48 -22.56 -15.01
N SER A 2 11.82 -22.87 -13.75
CA SER A 2 12.36 -24.19 -13.42
C SER A 2 11.21 -25.20 -13.32
N LYS A 3 11.44 -26.43 -13.82
CA LYS A 3 10.49 -27.55 -13.76
C LYS A 3 9.94 -27.78 -12.33
N TYR A 4 10.77 -27.53 -11.33
CA TYR A 4 10.42 -27.61 -9.90
C TYR A 4 9.30 -26.66 -9.47
N SER A 5 9.25 -25.42 -9.99
CA SER A 5 8.23 -24.44 -9.59
C SER A 5 6.81 -24.81 -10.04
N GLU A 6 6.69 -25.50 -11.18
CA GLU A 6 5.40 -25.97 -11.71
C GLU A 6 4.87 -27.16 -10.92
N GLU A 7 5.74 -28.09 -10.53
CA GLU A 7 5.41 -29.24 -9.69
C GLU A 7 4.95 -28.77 -8.29
N ASN A 8 5.71 -27.87 -7.65
CA ASN A 8 5.32 -27.27 -6.37
C ASN A 8 3.98 -26.52 -6.46
N THR A 9 3.73 -25.83 -7.56
CA THR A 9 2.46 -25.13 -7.79
C THR A 9 1.29 -26.12 -7.88
N LYS A 10 1.47 -27.27 -8.54
CA LYS A 10 0.45 -28.33 -8.61
C LYS A 10 0.17 -28.91 -7.22
N ASP A 11 1.22 -29.20 -6.46
CA ASP A 11 1.08 -29.72 -5.09
C ASP A 11 0.42 -28.71 -4.16
N PHE A 12 0.76 -27.42 -4.31
CA PHE A 12 0.11 -26.34 -3.59
C PHE A 12 -1.39 -26.31 -3.86
N TYR A 13 -1.81 -26.36 -5.13
CA TYR A 13 -3.23 -26.37 -5.47
C TYR A 13 -3.95 -27.65 -5.04
N LYS A 14 -3.26 -28.80 -5.07
CA LYS A 14 -3.80 -30.06 -4.54
C LYS A 14 -4.08 -29.93 -3.05
N GLU A 15 -3.13 -29.38 -2.28
CA GLU A 15 -3.30 -29.12 -0.86
C GLU A 15 -4.39 -28.06 -0.60
N LEU A 16 -4.38 -26.95 -1.35
CA LEU A 16 -5.32 -25.83 -1.19
C LEU A 16 -6.76 -26.26 -1.41
N ASN A 17 -7.00 -27.15 -2.38
CA ASN A 17 -8.32 -27.65 -2.72
C ASN A 17 -8.75 -28.88 -1.88
N GLY A 18 -7.80 -29.54 -1.22
CA GLY A 18 -8.03 -30.70 -0.35
C GLY A 18 -8.23 -30.32 1.12
N GLU A 19 -7.42 -30.92 2.01
CA GLU A 19 -7.43 -30.68 3.46
C GLU A 19 -7.11 -29.23 3.81
N CYS A 20 -6.34 -28.56 2.95
CA CYS A 20 -6.01 -27.15 3.08
C CYS A 20 -5.27 -26.88 4.40
N ASN A 21 -4.23 -27.65 4.71
CA ASN A 21 -3.41 -27.42 5.88
C ASN A 21 -2.51 -26.16 5.68
N PRO A 22 -2.68 -25.09 6.48
CA PRO A 22 -1.92 -23.85 6.28
C PRO A 22 -0.41 -23.98 6.42
N GLU A 23 0.08 -24.85 7.30
CA GLU A 23 1.52 -25.07 7.50
C GLU A 23 2.12 -25.79 6.29
N LYS A 24 1.41 -26.80 5.78
CA LYS A 24 1.82 -27.50 4.56
C LYS A 24 1.81 -26.58 3.35
N LEU A 25 0.79 -25.72 3.21
CA LEU A 25 0.74 -24.70 2.17
C LEU A 25 1.94 -23.74 2.26
N LEU A 26 2.28 -23.28 3.47
CA LEU A 26 3.46 -22.45 3.67
C LEU A 26 4.73 -23.21 3.25
N ASN A 27 4.94 -24.43 3.74
CA ASN A 27 6.12 -25.24 3.41
C ASN A 27 6.31 -25.47 1.92
N ILE A 28 5.22 -25.66 1.15
CA ILE A 28 5.27 -25.77 -0.31
C ILE A 28 5.63 -24.41 -0.93
N ALA A 29 5.02 -23.31 -0.45
CA ALA A 29 5.30 -21.96 -0.93
C ALA A 29 6.77 -21.53 -0.72
N GLU A 30 7.39 -21.93 0.40
CA GLU A 30 8.80 -21.66 0.70
C GLU A 30 9.75 -22.31 -0.33
N GLN A 31 9.31 -23.34 -1.05
CA GLN A 31 10.05 -23.99 -2.13
C GLN A 31 9.86 -23.32 -3.50
N GLY A 32 9.09 -22.23 -3.55
CA GLY A 32 8.80 -21.47 -4.77
C GLY A 32 7.56 -22.00 -5.52
N ILE A 33 6.56 -21.13 -5.67
CA ILE A 33 5.30 -21.40 -6.35
C ILE A 33 4.85 -20.20 -7.20
N PHE A 34 3.95 -20.44 -8.14
CA PHE A 34 3.26 -19.41 -8.92
C PHE A 34 1.75 -19.52 -8.76
N LEU A 35 1.16 -18.61 -7.98
CA LEU A 35 -0.29 -18.56 -7.84
C LEU A 35 -0.92 -17.82 -9.01
N LYS A 36 -1.94 -18.43 -9.61
CA LYS A 36 -2.78 -17.80 -10.64
C LYS A 36 -3.69 -16.74 -10.05
N GLU A 37 -4.13 -16.91 -8.80
CA GLU A 37 -5.02 -16.00 -8.11
C GLU A 37 -4.53 -15.72 -6.68
N PRO A 38 -4.75 -14.49 -6.17
CA PRO A 38 -4.42 -14.17 -4.79
C PRO A 38 -5.18 -15.00 -3.75
N LEU A 39 -4.49 -15.38 -2.67
CA LEU A 39 -5.06 -16.24 -1.62
C LEU A 39 -6.26 -15.62 -0.87
N PHE A 40 -6.36 -14.29 -0.85
CA PHE A 40 -7.50 -13.63 -0.19
C PHE A 40 -8.85 -13.88 -0.89
N LYS A 41 -8.84 -14.40 -2.13
CA LYS A 41 -10.07 -14.85 -2.82
C LYS A 41 -10.61 -16.20 -2.31
N TYR A 42 -9.81 -16.94 -1.55
CA TYR A 42 -10.19 -18.27 -1.06
C TYR A 42 -10.76 -18.17 0.36
N GLU A 43 -12.09 -18.25 0.47
CA GLU A 43 -12.84 -18.08 1.73
C GLU A 43 -12.30 -18.92 2.89
N LYS A 44 -11.90 -20.17 2.63
CA LYS A 44 -11.36 -21.08 3.66
C LYS A 44 -10.07 -20.59 4.30
N LYS A 45 -9.31 -19.70 3.66
CA LYS A 45 -7.97 -19.29 4.09
C LYS A 45 -7.70 -17.81 4.12
N LYS A 46 -8.55 -16.97 3.54
CA LYS A 46 -8.32 -15.51 3.46
C LYS A 46 -7.99 -14.82 4.78
N ASN A 47 -8.35 -15.43 5.92
CA ASN A 47 -8.11 -14.92 7.27
C ASN A 47 -6.97 -15.63 8.02
N HIS A 48 -6.30 -16.62 7.44
CA HIS A 48 -5.18 -17.27 8.12
C HIS A 48 -3.94 -16.36 8.12
N LYS A 49 -3.15 -16.37 9.20
CA LYS A 49 -1.92 -15.56 9.32
C LYS A 49 -0.92 -15.78 8.18
N TYR A 50 -0.71 -17.04 7.78
CA TYR A 50 0.23 -17.42 6.70
C TYR A 50 -0.18 -16.98 5.29
N VAL A 51 -1.39 -16.42 5.11
CA VAL A 51 -1.71 -15.76 3.83
C VAL A 51 -0.73 -14.62 3.55
N VAL A 52 -0.32 -13.88 4.59
CA VAL A 52 0.66 -12.80 4.44
C VAL A 52 2.00 -13.37 3.96
N ASP A 53 2.50 -14.41 4.64
CA ASP A 53 3.78 -15.05 4.30
C ASP A 53 3.79 -15.59 2.88
N ILE A 54 2.82 -16.44 2.53
CA ILE A 54 2.75 -17.05 1.20
C ILE A 54 2.64 -15.97 0.14
N SER A 55 1.82 -14.94 0.36
CA SER A 55 1.63 -13.87 -0.63
C SER A 55 2.89 -13.04 -0.83
N VAL A 56 3.65 -12.75 0.23
CA VAL A 56 4.94 -12.07 0.13
C VAL A 56 5.97 -12.93 -0.63
N ILE A 57 6.06 -14.23 -0.30
CA ILE A 57 7.00 -15.17 -0.95
C ILE A 57 6.65 -15.34 -2.44
N SER A 58 5.36 -15.48 -2.76
CA SER A 58 4.88 -15.68 -4.13
C SER A 58 4.62 -14.38 -4.90
N ASN A 59 4.98 -13.21 -4.34
CA ASN A 59 4.77 -11.89 -4.94
C ASN A 59 3.32 -11.61 -5.40
N GLN A 60 2.35 -11.91 -4.53
CA GLN A 60 0.92 -11.75 -4.77
C GLN A 60 0.32 -10.64 -3.90
N PHE A 61 -0.77 -10.05 -4.37
CA PHE A 61 -1.56 -9.13 -3.56
C PHE A 61 -2.19 -9.83 -2.36
N PHE A 62 -2.27 -9.16 -1.22
CA PHE A 62 -2.92 -9.69 -0.01
C PHE A 62 -3.62 -8.62 0.81
N SER A 63 -4.65 -9.01 1.54
CA SER A 63 -5.40 -8.13 2.45
C SER A 63 -5.11 -8.49 3.91
N ILE A 64 -5.12 -7.51 4.80
CA ILE A 64 -5.06 -7.71 6.26
C ILE A 64 -6.47 -7.63 6.82
N ASN A 65 -7.00 -8.75 7.30
CA ASN A 65 -8.39 -8.86 7.77
C ASN A 65 -8.50 -9.09 9.28
N ASN A 66 -7.39 -9.40 9.96
CA ASN A 66 -7.36 -9.63 11.39
C ASN A 66 -6.00 -9.29 12.02
N ILE A 67 -5.93 -9.43 13.35
CA ILE A 67 -4.79 -9.01 14.15
C ILE A 67 -3.58 -9.93 13.93
N GLU A 68 -3.80 -11.22 13.68
CA GLU A 68 -2.72 -12.16 13.44
C GLU A 68 -1.99 -11.82 12.14
N GLN A 69 -2.73 -11.54 11.07
CA GLN A 69 -2.18 -11.07 9.80
C GLN A 69 -1.45 -9.73 9.95
N TYR A 70 -2.01 -8.80 10.72
CA TYR A 70 -1.37 -7.51 11.00
C TYR A 70 -0.04 -7.67 11.76
N ASN A 71 -0.02 -8.51 12.80
CA ASN A 71 1.20 -8.82 13.55
C ASN A 71 2.23 -9.50 12.66
N ARG A 72 1.78 -10.39 11.77
CA ARG A 72 2.65 -11.04 10.80
C ARG A 72 3.26 -10.02 9.84
N LEU A 73 2.47 -9.08 9.34
CA LEU A 73 2.97 -7.96 8.54
C LEU A 73 4.03 -7.14 9.30
N LYS A 74 3.80 -6.79 10.57
CA LYS A 74 4.80 -6.07 11.38
C LYS A 74 6.13 -6.83 11.47
N TYR A 75 6.06 -8.14 11.62
CA TYR A 75 7.24 -9.00 11.61
C TYR A 75 8.04 -8.85 10.30
N PHE A 76 7.37 -8.77 9.13
CA PHE A 76 8.02 -8.52 7.83
C PHE A 76 8.77 -7.18 7.74
N PHE A 77 8.41 -6.19 8.54
CA PHE A 77 9.00 -4.85 8.51
C PHE A 77 10.07 -4.63 9.59
N LYS A 78 10.15 -5.51 10.58
CA LYS A 78 11.10 -5.43 11.71
C LYS A 78 12.41 -6.13 11.43
N GLU A 79 12.38 -7.27 10.75
CA GLU A 79 13.57 -8.10 10.63
C GLU A 79 14.16 -8.11 9.21
N ASP A 80 15.47 -7.90 9.12
CA ASP A 80 16.31 -8.36 8.00
C ASP A 80 16.35 -9.90 7.92
N TYR A 81 15.69 -10.61 8.82
CA TYR A 81 15.59 -12.08 8.84
C TYR A 81 14.90 -12.65 7.59
N ILE A 82 13.96 -11.93 7.00
CA ILE A 82 13.28 -12.33 5.75
C ILE A 82 14.24 -12.22 4.57
N TYR A 83 15.14 -11.26 4.64
CA TYR A 83 16.30 -11.16 3.77
C TYR A 83 17.27 -12.35 3.96
N GLY A 84 17.25 -13.07 5.08
CA GLY A 84 17.95 -14.36 5.22
C GLY A 84 17.14 -15.55 4.72
N LYS A 85 15.87 -15.67 5.15
CA LYS A 85 15.04 -16.87 4.95
C LYS A 85 14.45 -16.99 3.54
N TYR A 86 14.07 -15.89 2.90
CA TYR A 86 13.31 -15.90 1.64
C TYR A 86 14.03 -15.25 0.46
N HIS A 87 15.27 -14.81 0.65
CA HIS A 87 16.11 -14.22 -0.39
C HIS A 87 16.21 -15.04 -1.66
N GLN A 88 16.25 -16.36 -1.49
CA GLN A 88 16.44 -17.31 -2.58
C GLN A 88 15.19 -17.40 -3.49
N VAL A 89 14.03 -16.99 -2.97
CA VAL A 89 12.73 -17.17 -3.63
C VAL A 89 12.18 -15.85 -4.21
N ASN A 90 12.60 -14.69 -3.69
CA ASN A 90 12.07 -13.40 -4.14
C ASN A 90 13.17 -12.35 -4.38
N TYR A 91 13.46 -12.08 -5.67
CA TYR A 91 14.46 -11.12 -6.13
C TYR A 91 13.97 -9.65 -6.12
N PHE A 92 12.69 -9.39 -5.82
CA PHE A 92 12.14 -8.02 -5.79
C PHE A 92 12.16 -7.46 -4.37
N TRP A 93 13.26 -6.78 -4.06
CA TRP A 93 13.56 -6.32 -2.72
C TRP A 93 12.81 -5.04 -2.34
N GLY A 94 12.53 -4.89 -1.04
CA GLY A 94 12.22 -3.61 -0.42
C GLY A 94 10.87 -2.98 -0.75
N LYS A 95 10.02 -3.67 -1.51
CA LYS A 95 8.72 -3.18 -1.99
C LYS A 95 7.62 -4.23 -1.79
N TYR A 96 7.40 -4.70 -0.56
CA TYR A 96 6.21 -5.52 -0.25
C TYR A 96 4.97 -4.66 -0.04
N SER A 97 5.19 -3.41 0.36
CA SER A 97 4.14 -2.42 0.57
C SER A 97 3.14 -2.36 -0.60
N PRO A 98 3.56 -2.30 -1.89
CA PRO A 98 2.66 -2.27 -3.04
C PRO A 98 1.76 -3.51 -3.21
N LEU A 99 2.08 -4.63 -2.57
CA LEU A 99 1.26 -5.85 -2.61
C LEU A 99 0.12 -5.81 -1.59
N ILE A 100 0.16 -4.91 -0.62
CA ILE A 100 -0.87 -4.80 0.42
C ILE A 100 -2.11 -4.13 -0.18
N ILE A 101 -3.21 -4.87 -0.18
CA ILE A 101 -4.54 -4.34 -0.42
C ILE A 101 -4.98 -3.62 0.85
N ILE A 102 -5.01 -2.30 0.77
CA ILE A 102 -5.50 -1.47 1.85
C ILE A 102 -7.02 -1.62 1.96
N ASN A 103 -7.48 -2.14 3.09
CA ASN A 103 -8.89 -2.26 3.44
C ASN A 103 -9.17 -1.50 4.75
N LYS A 104 -10.45 -1.41 5.13
CA LYS A 104 -10.87 -0.72 6.36
C LYS A 104 -10.17 -1.26 7.61
N TYR A 105 -10.09 -2.58 7.77
CA TYR A 105 -9.47 -3.20 8.94
C TYR A 105 -8.00 -2.78 9.10
N PHE A 106 -7.24 -2.84 8.02
CA PHE A 106 -5.83 -2.47 8.03
C PHE A 106 -5.64 -1.00 8.42
N ILE A 107 -6.48 -0.12 7.89
CA ILE A 107 -6.46 1.31 8.22
C ILE A 107 -6.78 1.57 9.68
N ASP A 108 -7.85 0.93 10.18
CA ASP A 108 -8.23 1.07 11.58
C ASP A 108 -7.05 0.66 12.48
N LYS A 109 -6.30 -0.39 12.11
CA LYS A 109 -5.08 -0.76 12.83
C LYS A 109 -3.94 0.26 12.71
N LEU A 110 -3.71 0.82 11.52
CA LEU A 110 -2.69 1.85 11.34
C LEU A 110 -2.99 3.14 12.13
N LEU A 111 -4.27 3.54 12.23
CA LEU A 111 -4.67 4.75 12.97
C LEU A 111 -4.37 4.68 14.47
N TYR A 112 -4.34 3.48 15.06
CA TYR A 112 -4.03 3.26 16.47
C TYR A 112 -2.63 2.70 16.71
N GLU A 113 -1.81 2.58 15.67
CA GLU A 113 -0.46 2.04 15.77
C GLU A 113 0.50 3.02 16.45
N LYS A 114 1.32 2.52 17.37
CA LYS A 114 2.29 3.30 18.14
C LYS A 114 3.72 3.11 17.64
N ASP A 115 3.97 2.04 16.89
CA ASP A 115 5.26 1.71 16.28
C ASP A 115 5.55 2.67 15.10
N LYS A 116 6.25 3.78 15.41
CA LYS A 116 6.54 4.86 14.46
C LYS A 116 7.38 4.39 13.28
N GLU A 117 8.34 3.50 13.51
CA GLU A 117 9.21 2.98 12.46
C GLU A 117 8.42 2.11 11.48
N PHE A 118 7.56 1.23 11.99
CA PHE A 118 6.65 0.47 11.14
C PHE A 118 5.73 1.38 10.31
N LEU A 119 5.12 2.39 10.94
CA LEU A 119 4.28 3.36 10.25
C LEU A 119 5.03 4.09 9.14
N GLU A 120 6.23 4.56 9.42
CA GLU A 120 7.07 5.22 8.43
C GLU A 120 7.36 4.29 7.26
N LYS A 121 7.78 3.04 7.50
CA LYS A 121 8.07 2.08 6.41
C LYS A 121 6.83 1.71 5.60
N VAL A 122 5.67 1.53 6.23
CA VAL A 122 4.42 1.18 5.54
C VAL A 122 3.89 2.36 4.72
N VAL A 123 3.99 3.59 5.24
CA VAL A 123 3.47 4.80 4.59
C VAL A 123 4.45 5.30 3.52
N THR A 124 5.75 5.43 3.82
CA THR A 124 6.73 6.00 2.88
C THR A 124 7.04 5.08 1.70
N LYS A 125 7.21 3.77 1.92
CA LYS A 125 7.54 2.82 0.84
C LYS A 125 6.35 2.50 -0.07
N ASN A 126 5.13 2.77 0.37
CA ASN A 126 3.93 2.60 -0.46
C ASN A 126 3.69 3.76 -1.42
N ILE A 127 4.32 4.91 -1.17
CA ILE A 127 3.77 6.17 -1.62
C ILE A 127 4.91 6.99 -2.26
N PHE A 128 5.40 6.54 -3.42
CA PHE A 128 6.32 7.31 -4.27
C PHE A 128 5.62 8.57 -4.82
N GLY A 129 5.52 9.60 -3.97
CA GLY A 129 4.85 10.87 -4.26
C GLY A 129 3.33 10.78 -4.42
N TYR A 130 2.71 9.64 -4.10
CA TYR A 130 1.25 9.56 -3.98
C TYR A 130 0.81 10.11 -2.61
N ARG A 131 -0.48 10.13 -2.32
CA ARG A 131 -1.00 10.26 -0.95
C ARG A 131 -1.67 8.97 -0.52
N VAL A 132 -2.18 8.22 -1.47
CA VAL A 132 -2.99 7.02 -1.29
C VAL A 132 -2.47 5.92 -2.21
N PRO A 133 -2.79 4.64 -1.92
CA PRO A 133 -2.34 3.52 -2.73
C PRO A 133 -3.20 3.43 -3.99
N MET A 134 -2.60 3.67 -5.16
CA MET A 134 -3.29 3.84 -6.46
C MET A 134 -3.81 2.55 -7.10
N ASN A 135 -4.15 1.54 -6.29
CA ASN A 135 -4.67 0.24 -6.71
C ASN A 135 -6.17 0.06 -6.41
N HIS A 136 -6.88 1.10 -5.96
CA HIS A 136 -8.31 1.04 -5.63
C HIS A 136 -9.17 2.00 -6.47
N CYS A 137 -10.48 1.82 -6.44
CA CYS A 137 -11.42 2.77 -7.06
C CYS A 137 -11.39 4.14 -6.35
N PHE A 138 -11.79 5.19 -7.06
CA PHE A 138 -11.57 6.57 -6.63
C PHE A 138 -12.28 6.90 -5.30
N GLU A 139 -13.45 6.33 -5.05
CA GLU A 139 -14.22 6.53 -3.82
C GLU A 139 -13.46 6.03 -2.59
N ILE A 140 -12.78 4.89 -2.72
CA ILE A 140 -11.94 4.33 -1.66
C ILE A 140 -10.70 5.21 -1.45
N LEU A 141 -10.08 5.68 -2.55
CA LEU A 141 -8.94 6.61 -2.48
C LEU A 141 -9.30 7.89 -1.74
N LYS A 142 -10.47 8.46 -2.04
CA LYS A 142 -11.01 9.65 -1.37
C LYS A 142 -11.18 9.44 0.12
N TYR A 143 -11.82 8.33 0.51
CA TYR A 143 -11.98 7.96 1.92
C TYR A 143 -10.63 7.86 2.64
N TYR A 144 -9.60 7.32 1.99
CA TYR A 144 -8.26 7.20 2.58
C TYR A 144 -7.52 8.53 2.69
N SER A 145 -7.58 9.37 1.65
CA SER A 145 -6.95 10.70 1.65
C SER A 145 -7.42 11.54 2.83
N ASP A 146 -8.71 11.47 3.17
CA ASP A 146 -9.29 12.27 4.25
C ASP A 146 -8.92 11.78 5.65
N LYS A 147 -8.62 10.49 5.80
CA LYS A 147 -8.37 9.84 7.10
C LYS A 147 -6.90 9.69 7.45
N LEU A 148 -6.05 9.44 6.46
CA LEU A 148 -4.66 9.02 6.69
C LEU A 148 -3.64 10.05 6.22
N CYS A 149 -4.00 10.88 5.26
CA CYS A 149 -3.02 11.64 4.51
C CYS A 149 -3.00 13.09 4.99
N VAL A 150 -1.80 13.61 5.28
CA VAL A 150 -1.61 15.05 5.46
C VAL A 150 -2.09 15.76 4.19
N LYS A 151 -2.87 16.85 4.36
CA LYS A 151 -3.37 17.64 3.23
C LYS A 151 -2.21 18.36 2.54
N ASN A 152 -2.26 18.44 1.22
CA ASN A 152 -1.28 19.21 0.47
C ASN A 152 -1.46 20.71 0.71
N ASN A 153 -0.33 21.41 0.71
CA ASN A 153 -0.29 22.87 0.60
C ASN A 153 -0.43 23.34 -0.85
N LEU A 154 -0.26 22.45 -1.82
CA LEU A 154 -0.51 22.73 -3.23
C LEU A 154 -1.85 22.16 -3.64
N TYR A 155 -2.48 22.84 -4.59
CA TYR A 155 -3.72 22.42 -5.18
C TYR A 155 -3.63 22.60 -6.70
N LEU A 156 -3.81 21.52 -7.45
CA LEU A 156 -3.93 21.60 -8.90
C LEU A 156 -5.35 21.98 -9.27
N LYS A 157 -5.52 22.98 -10.12
CA LYS A 157 -6.80 23.39 -10.68
C LYS A 157 -6.79 23.16 -12.18
N CYS A 158 -7.87 22.59 -12.72
CA CYS A 158 -8.06 22.40 -14.15
C CYS A 158 -9.55 22.42 -14.51
N GLU A 159 -9.84 22.38 -15.82
CA GLU A 159 -11.21 22.44 -16.32
C GLU A 159 -12.02 21.18 -15.95
N ASP A 160 -11.39 20.01 -16.01
CA ASP A 160 -12.01 18.75 -15.65
C ASP A 160 -12.04 18.57 -14.11
N LYS A 161 -13.24 18.74 -13.52
CA LYS A 161 -13.44 18.65 -12.08
C LYS A 161 -13.24 17.27 -11.49
N TYR A 162 -13.54 16.21 -12.24
CA TYR A 162 -13.26 14.85 -11.78
C TYR A 162 -11.75 14.67 -11.64
N THR A 163 -11.00 15.06 -12.68
CA THR A 163 -9.56 14.90 -12.63
C THR A 163 -8.90 15.86 -11.62
N GLU A 164 -9.37 17.09 -11.51
CA GLU A 164 -8.93 18.05 -10.50
C GLU A 164 -9.03 17.41 -9.10
N GLU A 165 -10.19 16.86 -8.76
CA GLU A 165 -10.41 16.20 -7.49
C GLU A 165 -9.49 14.99 -7.32
N PHE A 166 -9.42 14.13 -8.34
CA PHE A 166 -8.56 12.95 -8.36
C PHE A 166 -7.11 13.29 -8.07
N ILE A 167 -6.54 14.25 -8.79
CA ILE A 167 -5.13 14.61 -8.66
C ILE A 167 -4.82 15.09 -7.23
N ASN A 168 -5.68 15.94 -6.68
CA ASN A 168 -5.45 16.52 -5.36
C ASN A 168 -5.64 15.53 -4.20
N ILE A 169 -6.48 14.52 -4.40
CA ILE A 169 -6.63 13.39 -3.48
C ILE A 169 -5.41 12.47 -3.57
N CYS A 170 -4.99 12.16 -4.80
CA CYS A 170 -4.12 11.03 -5.06
C CYS A 170 -2.62 11.33 -5.02
N PHE A 171 -2.19 12.55 -5.34
CA PHE A 171 -0.78 12.91 -5.45
C PHE A 171 -0.33 13.79 -4.29
N ALA A 172 0.89 13.56 -3.79
CA ALA A 172 1.50 14.37 -2.75
C ALA A 172 2.07 15.68 -3.32
N HIS A 173 2.40 16.56 -2.40
CA HIS A 173 2.98 17.87 -2.66
C HIS A 173 4.12 17.84 -3.71
N CYS A 174 5.07 16.90 -3.59
CA CYS A 174 6.20 16.78 -4.52
C CYS A 174 5.77 16.45 -5.97
N ASN A 175 4.71 15.66 -6.15
CA ASN A 175 4.22 15.34 -7.49
C ASN A 175 3.32 16.45 -8.05
N LEU A 176 2.69 17.26 -7.18
CA LEU A 176 1.96 18.45 -7.62
C LEU A 176 2.90 19.58 -8.03
N SER A 177 4.03 19.77 -7.34
CA SER A 177 5.03 20.79 -7.70
C SER A 177 5.63 20.51 -9.08
N ASP A 178 5.84 19.24 -9.41
CA ASP A 178 6.46 18.81 -10.67
C ASP A 178 5.48 18.13 -11.62
N PHE A 179 4.22 18.56 -11.62
CA PHE A 179 3.13 17.87 -12.35
C PHE A 179 3.43 17.66 -13.85
N LYS A 180 4.09 18.63 -14.51
CA LYS A 180 4.48 18.54 -15.93
C LYS A 180 5.48 17.42 -16.21
N PHE A 181 6.42 17.19 -15.29
CA PHE A 181 7.37 16.08 -15.39
C PHE A 181 6.65 14.77 -15.07
N PHE A 182 5.85 14.79 -14.02
CA PHE A 182 5.12 13.65 -13.49
C PHE A 182 4.15 13.03 -14.51
N GLN A 183 3.37 13.83 -15.25
CA GLN A 183 2.36 13.31 -16.19
C GLN A 183 2.89 12.25 -17.17
N ASN A 184 4.11 12.40 -17.68
CA ASN A 184 4.70 11.50 -18.67
C ASN A 184 4.93 10.09 -18.12
N THR A 185 5.25 10.00 -16.83
CA THR A 185 5.52 8.71 -16.17
C THR A 185 4.23 7.96 -15.86
N PHE A 186 3.14 8.66 -15.57
CA PHE A 186 1.93 8.06 -14.98
C PHE A 186 0.71 7.97 -15.88
N GLN A 187 0.73 8.70 -17.00
CA GLN A 187 -0.30 8.61 -18.04
C GLN A 187 -0.61 7.15 -18.38
N LYS A 188 0.43 6.35 -18.68
CA LYS A 188 0.23 4.95 -19.13
C LYS A 188 -0.50 4.07 -18.10
N CYS A 189 -0.28 4.29 -16.80
CA CYS A 189 -0.83 3.43 -15.75
C CYS A 189 -2.23 3.88 -15.29
N PHE A 190 -2.50 5.19 -15.24
CA PHE A 190 -3.72 5.71 -14.62
C PHE A 190 -4.74 6.25 -15.61
N SER A 191 -4.34 6.66 -16.82
CA SER A 191 -5.28 7.18 -17.81
C SER A 191 -6.39 6.18 -18.11
N ILE A 192 -6.05 4.90 -18.27
CA ILE A 192 -7.03 3.85 -18.54
C ILE A 192 -7.85 3.55 -17.29
N ARG A 193 -7.19 3.36 -16.13
CA ARG A 193 -7.86 2.91 -14.90
C ARG A 193 -8.90 3.92 -14.39
N TYR A 194 -8.57 5.21 -14.44
CA TYR A 194 -9.42 6.27 -13.88
C TYR A 194 -10.06 7.13 -14.97
N ASN A 195 -9.88 6.78 -16.25
CA ASN A 195 -10.40 7.53 -17.38
C ASN A 195 -9.95 9.01 -17.38
N ILE A 196 -8.63 9.23 -17.25
CA ILE A 196 -8.03 10.57 -17.13
C ILE A 196 -7.08 10.85 -18.28
N ASP A 197 -7.26 11.97 -18.97
CA ASP A 197 -6.33 12.46 -20.00
C ASP A 197 -5.33 13.47 -19.41
N PHE A 198 -4.21 12.97 -18.91
CA PHE A 198 -3.14 13.80 -18.35
C PHE A 198 -2.53 14.78 -19.36
N TYR A 199 -2.52 14.46 -20.66
CA TYR A 199 -1.99 15.39 -21.68
C TYR A 199 -2.92 16.57 -21.88
N LYS A 200 -4.23 16.34 -21.90
CA LYS A 200 -5.21 17.43 -21.98
C LYS A 200 -5.02 18.39 -20.80
N ILE A 201 -4.79 17.86 -19.61
CA ILE A 201 -4.63 18.67 -18.38
C ILE A 201 -3.32 19.44 -18.39
N ALA A 202 -2.22 18.83 -18.80
CA ALA A 202 -0.92 19.51 -18.80
C ALA A 202 -0.85 20.71 -19.76
N LYS A 203 -1.77 20.80 -20.73
CA LYS A 203 -1.93 21.97 -21.59
C LYS A 203 -2.57 23.15 -20.85
N ASN A 204 -3.44 22.89 -19.87
CA ASN A 204 -4.20 23.93 -19.19
C ASN A 204 -4.50 23.53 -17.73
N PHE A 205 -3.56 23.85 -16.84
CA PHE A 205 -3.71 23.70 -15.39
C PHE A 205 -3.04 24.86 -14.67
N GLU A 206 -3.44 25.06 -13.43
CA GLU A 206 -2.87 26.05 -12.51
C GLU A 206 -2.51 25.33 -11.20
N ILE A 207 -1.34 25.64 -10.64
CA ILE A 207 -0.98 25.20 -9.28
C ILE A 207 -1.21 26.37 -8.34
N ILE A 208 -2.11 26.17 -7.38
CA ILE A 208 -2.46 27.14 -6.36
C ILE A 208 -1.78 26.74 -5.06
N VAL A 209 -1.03 27.67 -4.47
CA VAL A 209 -0.51 27.52 -3.11
C VAL A 209 -1.63 27.84 -2.13
N LYS A 210 -2.14 26.83 -1.44
CA LYS A 210 -3.04 27.01 -0.30
C LYS A 210 -2.19 27.42 0.89
N ILE A 211 -2.20 28.72 1.21
CA ILE A 211 -1.76 29.21 2.51
C ILE A 211 -2.78 28.70 3.53
N GLN A 212 -2.59 27.48 4.00
CA GLN A 212 -3.27 27.07 5.22
C GLN A 212 -2.47 27.67 6.38
N LEU A 213 -3.16 28.28 7.33
CA LEU A 213 -2.66 28.60 8.68
C LEU A 213 -2.34 27.29 9.47
N ILE A 214 -1.60 26.36 8.86
CA ILE A 214 -1.19 25.07 9.43
C ILE A 214 -0.18 25.27 10.57
N MET A 215 0.52 26.40 10.60
CA MET A 215 1.48 26.69 11.67
C MET A 215 0.82 26.60 13.05
N ILE A 216 -0.45 26.98 13.22
CA ILE A 216 -1.08 26.96 14.55
C ILE A 216 -1.52 25.55 14.97
N LYS A 217 -2.00 24.69 14.05
CA LYS A 217 -2.44 23.33 14.41
C LYS A 217 -1.30 22.34 14.63
N LEU A 218 -0.21 22.43 13.85
CA LEU A 218 0.99 21.60 14.10
C LEU A 218 1.79 22.09 15.31
N ILE A 219 1.81 23.39 15.61
CA ILE A 219 2.35 23.92 16.86
C ILE A 219 1.49 23.47 18.05
N LEU A 220 0.16 23.50 17.97
CA LEU A 220 -0.72 23.00 19.04
C LEU A 220 -0.63 21.48 19.24
N ILE A 221 -0.45 20.67 18.19
CA ILE A 221 -0.22 19.23 18.31
C ILE A 221 1.19 18.94 18.87
N LYS A 222 2.23 19.66 18.43
CA LYS A 222 3.56 19.58 19.05
C LYS A 222 3.55 20.04 20.52
N LEU A 223 2.80 21.09 20.86
CA LEU A 223 2.69 21.63 22.23
C LEU A 223 1.87 20.70 23.14
N ASN A 224 0.78 20.10 22.67
CA ASN A 224 0.04 19.10 23.45
C ASN A 224 0.86 17.82 23.68
N ILE A 225 1.73 17.44 22.73
CA ILE A 225 2.71 16.37 22.93
C ILE A 225 3.84 16.80 23.88
N ILE A 226 4.13 18.08 24.08
CA ILE A 226 5.15 18.54 25.04
C ILE A 226 4.57 18.73 26.45
N ILE A 227 3.32 19.18 26.58
CA ILE A 227 2.67 19.42 27.89
C ILE A 227 2.38 18.09 28.62
N ILE A 228 2.01 17.03 27.90
CA ILE A 228 1.77 15.69 28.49
C ILE A 228 3.07 15.04 29.05
N PHE A 229 4.25 15.51 28.62
CA PHE A 229 5.56 14.98 29.07
C PHE A 229 6.22 15.80 30.18
N LYS A 230 5.58 16.86 30.69
CA LYS A 230 6.09 17.64 31.84
C LYS A 230 5.42 17.32 33.17
N GLU A 231 4.37 16.49 33.18
CA GLU A 231 3.62 16.13 34.39
C GLU A 231 3.73 14.64 34.78
N ASN A 232 4.72 13.90 34.27
CA ASN A 232 5.07 12.56 34.76
C ASN A 232 6.55 12.47 35.11
#